data_AF-R5JCJ1-F1
#
_entry.id   AF-R5JCJ1-F1
#
_cell.length_a   1.000
_cell.length_b   1.000
_cell.length_c   1.000
_cell.angle_alpha   90.00
_cell.angle_beta   90.00
_cell.angle_gamma   90.00
#
_symmetry.space_group_name_H-M   'P 1'
#
loop_
_entity.id
_entity.type
_entity.pdbx_description
1 polymer ?
#
loop_
_entity_poly.entity_id
_entity_poly.type
_entity_poly.pdbx_seq_one_letter_code
_entity_poly.pdbx_strand_id
1 'polypeptide(L)'
;MDKRVIDSKVTIIDESGIPHVMGMVNEQRLHVKYLLDYIHLNFPDIKTDNLTVGNVGERLAYQIAMFGDITYLNEMNFGMFYFPAVLTDEQLETLNNIDLGNKKVGICYNLKQVGDTIMYCPIGMGNDYTLKEAMEEYMSRLAVKHHRR
;
A
#
# COMPACT_ATOMS: atom_id res chain seq x y z
N MET A 1 14.80 18.48 -3.86
CA MET A 1 13.34 18.22 -3.85
C MET A 1 12.93 18.18 -2.40
N ASP A 2 11.90 18.95 -2.04
CA ASP A 2 11.31 18.87 -0.69
C ASP A 2 10.63 17.51 -0.53
N LYS A 3 11.02 16.76 0.50
CA LYS A 3 10.41 15.47 0.78
C LYS A 3 8.97 15.68 1.24
N ARG A 4 8.04 14.87 0.74
CA ARG A 4 6.63 14.92 1.17
C ARG A 4 6.45 14.06 2.41
N VAL A 5 6.20 14.68 3.56
CA VAL A 5 5.89 13.96 4.80
C VAL A 5 4.48 13.41 4.72
N ILE A 6 4.34 12.09 4.92
CA ILE A 6 3.04 11.43 5.00
C ILE A 6 2.82 10.94 6.43
N ASP A 7 2.05 11.72 7.19
CA ASP A 7 1.62 11.38 8.56
C ASP A 7 0.09 11.17 8.60
N SER A 8 -0.36 10.09 7.97
CA SER A 8 -1.78 9.73 7.88
C SER A 8 -2.04 8.30 8.33
N LYS A 9 -3.32 7.96 8.57
CA LYS A 9 -3.74 6.59 8.89
C LYS A 9 -3.73 5.69 7.66
N VAL A 10 -4.17 6.22 6.52
CA VAL A 10 -4.15 5.60 5.20
C VAL A 10 -3.59 6.59 4.18
N THR A 11 -2.90 6.10 3.16
CA THR A 11 -2.62 6.85 1.92
C THR A 11 -2.87 5.98 0.72
N ILE A 12 -3.54 6.51 -0.30
CA ILE A 12 -3.60 5.90 -1.62
C ILE A 12 -2.73 6.72 -2.57
N ILE A 13 -1.84 6.10 -3.34
CA ILE A 13 -1.10 6.78 -4.40
C ILE A 13 -1.67 6.26 -5.72
N ASP A 14 -2.33 7.13 -6.48
CA ASP A 14 -2.96 6.72 -7.73
C ASP A 14 -1.93 6.44 -8.84
N GLU A 15 -2.40 5.98 -10.00
CA GLU A 15 -1.54 5.70 -11.17
C GLU A 15 -0.73 6.93 -11.63
N SER A 16 -1.20 8.15 -11.35
CA SER A 16 -0.51 9.41 -11.67
C SER A 16 0.50 9.84 -10.59
N GLY A 17 0.73 9.00 -9.58
CA GLY A 17 1.64 9.31 -8.48
C GLY A 17 1.08 10.31 -7.47
N ILE A 18 -0.22 10.63 -7.49
CA ILE A 18 -0.80 11.61 -6.56
C ILE A 18 -1.16 10.91 -5.25
N PRO A 19 -0.62 11.36 -4.10
CA PRO A 19 -1.00 10.82 -2.80
C PRO A 19 -2.31 11.43 -2.28
N HIS A 20 -3.27 10.56 -2.00
CA HIS A 20 -4.54 10.80 -1.34
C HIS A 20 -4.44 10.35 0.12
N VAL A 21 -4.16 11.29 1.03
CA VAL A 21 -3.99 11.01 2.46
C VAL A 21 -5.33 11.04 3.20
N MET A 22 -5.55 10.07 4.09
CA MET A 22 -6.82 9.93 4.82
C MET A 22 -6.60 9.52 6.27
N GLY A 23 -7.32 10.21 7.16
CA GLY A 23 -7.24 10.01 8.60
C GLY A 23 -5.89 10.40 9.20
N MET A 24 -5.89 10.67 10.51
CA MET A 24 -4.67 10.98 11.26
C MET A 24 -4.10 9.69 11.87
N VAL A 25 -2.77 9.58 11.96
CA VAL A 25 -2.07 8.37 12.46
C VAL A 25 -2.55 7.90 13.85
N ASN A 26 -3.03 8.83 14.68
CA ASN A 26 -3.49 8.61 16.05
C ASN A 26 -5.00 8.37 16.18
N GLU A 27 -5.76 8.38 15.08
CA GLU A 27 -7.19 8.09 15.14
C GLU A 27 -7.44 6.63 15.50
N GLN A 28 -8.38 6.41 16.43
CA GLN A 28 -8.83 5.06 16.83
C GLN A 28 -9.67 4.35 15.74
N ARG A 29 -9.98 5.03 14.63
CA ARG A 29 -10.81 4.48 13.54
C ARG A 29 -10.02 3.44 12.72
N LEU A 30 -10.72 2.39 12.29
CA LEU A 30 -10.17 1.32 11.45
C LEU A 30 -9.87 1.83 10.02
N HIS A 31 -8.76 1.39 9.42
CA HIS A 31 -8.40 1.73 8.02
C HIS A 31 -9.53 1.48 7.03
N VAL A 32 -10.33 0.43 7.29
CA VAL A 32 -11.42 -0.02 6.43
C VAL A 32 -12.38 1.10 6.07
N LYS A 33 -12.69 2.01 7.01
CA LYS A 33 -13.58 3.14 6.71
C LYS A 33 -12.99 4.06 5.63
N TYR A 34 -11.72 4.42 5.75
CA TYR A 34 -11.05 5.32 4.79
C TYR A 34 -10.95 4.68 3.41
N LEU A 35 -10.66 3.37 3.35
CA LEU A 35 -10.59 2.63 2.10
C LEU A 35 -11.97 2.54 1.40
N LEU A 36 -13.06 2.33 2.15
CA LEU A 36 -14.41 2.34 1.59
C LEU A 36 -14.82 3.73 1.10
N ASP A 37 -14.56 4.78 1.90
CA ASP A 37 -14.84 6.16 1.53
C ASP A 37 -14.10 6.54 0.22
N TYR A 38 -12.85 6.06 0.03
CA TYR A 38 -12.09 6.25 -1.21
C TYR A 38 -12.75 5.58 -2.42
N ILE A 39 -13.24 4.34 -2.27
CA ILE A 39 -13.91 3.62 -3.36
C ILE A 39 -15.20 4.33 -3.76
N HIS A 40 -16.02 4.76 -2.80
CA HIS A 40 -17.27 5.48 -3.08
C HIS A 40 -17.04 6.79 -3.83
N LEU A 41 -15.94 7.48 -3.53
CA LEU A 41 -15.62 8.77 -4.14
C LEU A 41 -15.08 8.62 -5.57
N ASN A 42 -14.18 7.65 -5.80
CA ASN A 42 -13.41 7.56 -7.04
C ASN A 42 -13.96 6.50 -8.01
N PHE A 43 -14.67 5.49 -7.48
CA PHE A 43 -15.23 4.38 -8.26
C PHE A 43 -16.71 4.16 -7.90
N PRO A 44 -17.59 5.15 -8.15
CA PRO A 44 -18.99 5.11 -7.68
C PRO A 44 -19.82 3.95 -8.26
N ASP A 45 -19.39 3.37 -9.39
CA ASP A 45 -20.03 2.21 -10.01
C ASP A 45 -19.71 0.88 -9.31
N ILE A 46 -18.72 0.86 -8.41
CA ILE A 46 -18.35 -0.32 -7.65
C ILE A 46 -19.27 -0.45 -6.43
N LYS A 47 -20.12 -1.49 -6.43
CA LYS A 47 -20.95 -1.83 -5.28
C LYS A 47 -20.09 -2.44 -4.16
N THR A 48 -19.99 -1.73 -3.04
CA THR A 48 -19.24 -2.19 -1.86
C THR A 48 -20.10 -2.89 -0.81
N ASP A 49 -21.40 -3.03 -1.03
CA ASP A 49 -22.37 -3.51 -0.03
C ASP A 49 -22.08 -4.95 0.46
N ASN A 50 -21.36 -5.73 -0.34
CA ASN A 50 -20.93 -7.10 -0.03
C ASN A 50 -19.52 -7.18 0.61
N LEU A 51 -18.83 -6.05 0.80
CA LEU A 51 -17.53 -5.99 1.46
C LEU A 51 -17.75 -5.93 2.98
N THR A 52 -17.94 -7.08 3.61
CA THR A 52 -18.09 -7.18 5.08
C THR A 52 -16.81 -6.76 5.80
N VAL A 53 -16.95 -6.02 6.91
CA VAL A 53 -15.85 -5.47 7.74
C VAL A 53 -15.38 -6.50 8.79
N GLY A 54 -14.06 -6.67 8.94
CA GLY A 54 -13.35 -7.74 9.66
C GLY A 54 -11.82 -7.58 9.51
N ASN A 55 -11.00 -8.65 9.44
CA ASN A 55 -9.56 -8.66 9.02
C ASN A 55 -9.36 -8.16 7.56
N VAL A 56 -9.96 -7.02 7.25
CA VAL A 56 -10.47 -6.57 5.96
C VAL A 56 -9.65 -5.41 5.43
N GLY A 57 -8.89 -4.74 6.29
CA GLY A 57 -7.97 -3.68 5.88
C GLY A 57 -7.00 -4.16 4.82
N GLU A 58 -6.35 -5.32 5.02
CA GLU A 58 -5.37 -5.87 4.07
C GLU A 58 -6.03 -6.33 2.76
N ARG A 59 -7.17 -7.03 2.87
CA ARG A 59 -7.94 -7.50 1.70
C ARG A 59 -8.44 -6.33 0.85
N LEU A 60 -8.94 -5.29 1.51
CA LEU A 60 -9.47 -4.11 0.83
C LEU A 60 -8.36 -3.25 0.23
N ALA A 61 -7.25 -3.08 0.96
CA ALA A 61 -6.04 -2.44 0.42
C ALA A 61 -5.54 -3.16 -0.83
N TYR A 62 -5.59 -4.49 -0.85
CA TYR A 62 -5.27 -5.25 -2.06
C TYR A 62 -6.28 -5.02 -3.20
N GLN A 63 -7.58 -5.02 -2.91
CA GLN A 63 -8.59 -4.72 -3.94
C GLN A 63 -8.37 -3.34 -4.55
N ILE A 64 -8.02 -2.34 -3.73
CA ILE A 64 -7.66 -1.01 -4.22
C ILE A 64 -6.41 -1.08 -5.08
N ALA A 65 -5.40 -1.86 -4.67
CA ALA A 65 -4.21 -2.06 -5.49
C ALA A 65 -4.49 -2.78 -6.83
N MET A 66 -5.58 -3.53 -6.95
CA MET A 66 -6.01 -4.07 -8.24
C MET A 66 -6.58 -3.00 -9.18
N PHE A 67 -6.97 -1.82 -8.67
CA PHE A 67 -7.39 -0.68 -9.49
C PHE A 67 -6.22 0.16 -10.01
N GLY A 68 -4.97 -0.29 -9.82
CA GLY A 68 -3.76 0.41 -10.28
C GLY A 68 -3.07 1.25 -9.21
N ASP A 69 -3.70 1.38 -8.04
CA ASP A 69 -3.23 2.26 -6.98
C ASP A 69 -2.24 1.57 -6.02
N ILE A 70 -1.39 2.33 -5.33
CA ILE A 70 -0.66 1.85 -4.16
C ILE A 70 -1.45 2.19 -2.90
N THR A 71 -1.61 1.24 -1.97
CA THR A 71 -2.20 1.52 -0.65
C THR A 71 -1.15 1.48 0.44
N TYR A 72 -1.03 2.53 1.23
CA TYR A 72 -0.25 2.59 2.46
C TYR A 72 -1.16 2.57 3.68
N LEU A 73 -0.96 1.60 4.57
CA LEU A 73 -1.63 1.50 5.86
C LEU A 73 -0.65 1.80 6.97
N ASN A 74 -0.95 2.80 7.79
CA ASN A 74 -0.10 3.20 8.89
C ASN A 74 -0.68 2.66 10.21
N GLU A 75 0.04 1.74 10.85
CA GLU A 75 -0.20 1.32 12.23
C GLU A 75 0.91 1.80 13.15
N MET A 76 0.59 2.05 14.42
CA MET A 76 1.40 2.75 15.43
C MET A 76 2.92 2.78 15.15
N ASN A 77 3.56 1.62 14.97
CA ASN A 77 5.01 1.51 14.73
C ASN A 77 5.41 0.85 13.39
N PHE A 78 4.44 0.50 12.54
CA PHE A 78 4.66 -0.25 11.32
C PHE A 78 3.74 0.24 10.20
N GLY A 79 4.33 0.56 9.05
CA GLY A 79 3.60 0.90 7.84
C GLY A 79 3.60 -0.26 6.85
N MET A 80 2.49 -0.50 6.18
CA MET A 80 2.37 -1.52 5.14
C MET A 80 1.99 -0.90 3.81
N PHE A 81 2.80 -1.13 2.79
CA PHE A 81 2.44 -0.84 1.41
C PHE A 81 1.89 -2.08 0.72
N TYR A 82 0.78 -1.92 0.01
CA TYR A 82 0.21 -2.90 -0.91
C TYR A 82 0.39 -2.36 -2.32
N PHE A 83 1.18 -3.07 -3.11
CA PHE A 83 1.49 -2.66 -4.47
C PHE A 83 0.55 -3.29 -5.50
N PRO A 84 0.23 -2.56 -6.59
CA PRO A 84 -0.38 -3.14 -7.77
C PRO A 84 0.57 -4.15 -8.43
N ALA A 85 0.08 -4.89 -9.42
CA ALA A 85 0.90 -5.86 -10.15
C ALA A 85 2.06 -5.18 -10.92
N VAL A 86 1.84 -3.96 -11.39
CA VAL A 86 2.80 -3.12 -12.12
C VAL A 86 2.74 -1.73 -11.52
N LEU A 87 3.91 -1.18 -11.16
CA LEU A 87 4.05 0.20 -10.71
C LEU A 87 4.30 1.12 -11.90
N THR A 88 3.71 2.32 -11.88
CA THR A 88 4.02 3.37 -12.87
C THR A 88 5.30 4.13 -12.50
N ASP A 89 5.89 4.83 -13.46
CA ASP A 89 7.09 5.64 -13.21
C ASP A 89 6.79 6.79 -12.24
N GLU A 90 5.60 7.40 -12.34
CA GLU A 90 5.11 8.46 -11.46
C GLU A 90 4.93 7.98 -10.01
N GLN A 91 4.41 6.75 -9.84
CA GLN A 91 4.31 6.11 -8.54
C GLN A 91 5.70 5.84 -7.93
N LEU A 92 6.65 5.37 -8.74
CA LEU A 92 8.03 5.13 -8.29
C LEU A 92 8.72 6.44 -7.88
N GLU A 93 8.58 7.49 -8.69
CA GLU A 93 9.10 8.82 -8.35
C GLU A 93 8.49 9.31 -7.03
N THR A 94 7.19 9.12 -6.85
CA THR A 94 6.49 9.50 -5.62
C THR A 94 7.03 8.73 -4.41
N LEU A 95 7.16 7.41 -4.50
CA LEU A 95 7.72 6.57 -3.43
C LEU A 95 9.15 6.99 -3.05
N ASN A 96 9.97 7.39 -4.02
CA ASN A 96 11.33 7.88 -3.77
C ASN A 96 11.38 9.23 -3.03
N ASN A 97 10.29 10.01 -3.10
CA ASN A 97 10.19 11.35 -2.54
C ASN A 97 9.34 11.42 -1.24
N ILE A 98 8.78 10.31 -0.79
CA ILE A 98 8.01 10.22 0.45
C ILE A 98 8.95 10.12 1.67
N ASP A 99 8.63 10.86 2.73
CA ASP A 99 9.22 10.71 4.05
C ASP A 99 8.20 10.14 5.04
N LEU A 100 8.50 8.96 5.59
CA LEU A 100 7.69 8.30 6.62
C LEU A 100 8.31 8.44 8.03
N GLY A 101 9.35 9.27 8.17
CA GLY A 101 10.14 9.38 9.38
C GLY A 101 10.81 8.05 9.74
N ASN A 102 10.79 7.70 11.02
CA ASN A 102 11.41 6.48 11.55
C ASN A 102 10.49 5.25 11.48
N LYS A 103 9.45 5.27 10.64
CA LYS A 103 8.53 4.14 10.54
C LYS A 103 9.19 2.95 9.85
N LYS A 104 9.03 1.79 10.46
CA LYS A 104 9.37 0.50 9.84
C LYS A 104 8.34 0.20 8.77
N VAL A 105 8.77 -0.34 7.64
CA VAL A 105 7.91 -0.55 6.48
C VAL A 105 7.95 -1.98 5.97
N GLY A 106 6.75 -2.53 5.75
CA GLY A 106 6.53 -3.75 4.97
C GLY A 106 6.03 -3.43 3.58
N ILE A 107 6.55 -4.13 2.56
CA ILE A 107 5.99 -4.11 1.20
C ILE A 107 5.36 -5.47 0.93
N CYS A 108 4.07 -5.44 0.60
CA CYS A 108 3.25 -6.57 0.19
C CYS A 108 3.02 -6.50 -1.32
N TYR A 109 3.54 -7.48 -2.05
CA TYR A 109 3.46 -7.54 -3.52
C TYR A 109 3.24 -8.98 -4.01
N ASN A 110 2.87 -9.13 -5.29
CA ASN A 110 2.57 -10.43 -5.92
C ASN A 110 1.54 -11.25 -5.12
N LEU A 111 0.48 -10.61 -4.66
CA LEU A 111 -0.60 -11.23 -3.89
C LEU A 111 -1.24 -12.35 -4.72
N LYS A 112 -1.19 -13.57 -4.17
CA LYS A 112 -1.87 -14.74 -4.72
C LYS A 112 -2.98 -15.13 -3.78
N GLN A 113 -4.19 -15.20 -4.32
CA GLN A 113 -5.29 -15.86 -3.65
C GLN A 113 -5.10 -17.38 -3.79
N VAL A 114 -5.04 -18.08 -2.66
CA VAL A 114 -5.04 -19.56 -2.59
C VAL A 114 -6.19 -19.97 -1.70
N GLY A 115 -7.31 -20.34 -2.33
CA GLY A 115 -8.59 -20.52 -1.64
C GLY A 115 -9.11 -19.18 -1.09
N ASP A 116 -9.47 -19.16 0.19
CA ASP A 116 -9.90 -17.94 0.90
C ASP A 116 -8.72 -17.17 1.51
N THR A 117 -7.50 -17.71 1.40
CA THR A 117 -6.30 -17.10 1.96
C THR A 117 -5.61 -16.22 0.94
N ILE A 118 -5.36 -14.98 1.35
CA ILE A 118 -4.53 -14.04 0.61
C ILE A 118 -3.08 -14.23 1.09
N MET A 119 -2.21 -14.72 0.21
CA MET A 119 -0.77 -14.81 0.52
C MET A 119 -0.02 -13.63 -0.09
N TYR A 120 0.78 -12.97 0.74
CA TYR A 120 1.70 -11.91 0.35
C TYR A 120 3.13 -12.46 0.33
N CYS A 121 3.98 -11.89 -0.53
CA CYS A 121 5.42 -11.94 -0.35
C CYS A 121 5.83 -10.68 0.42
N PRO A 122 5.99 -10.75 1.76
CA PRO A 122 6.39 -9.57 2.51
C PRO A 122 7.90 -9.33 2.33
N ILE A 123 8.26 -8.06 2.17
CA ILE A 123 9.62 -7.55 2.36
C ILE A 123 9.56 -6.60 3.55
N GLY A 124 10.57 -6.64 4.44
CA GLY A 124 10.65 -5.73 5.58
C GLY A 124 9.74 -6.05 6.77
N MET A 125 8.80 -7.01 6.69
CA MET A 125 7.95 -7.38 7.83
C MET A 125 8.66 -8.10 8.98
N GLY A 126 9.87 -8.64 8.77
CA GLY A 126 10.64 -9.35 9.79
C GLY A 126 11.85 -8.58 10.34
N ASN A 127 12.14 -7.39 9.80
CA ASN A 127 13.37 -6.63 10.06
C ASN A 127 13.04 -5.13 10.20
N ASP A 128 13.99 -4.35 10.72
CA ASP A 128 13.85 -2.91 10.95
C ASP A 128 14.09 -2.09 9.67
N TYR A 129 13.33 -2.35 8.61
CA TYR A 129 13.53 -1.72 7.31
C TYR A 129 12.87 -0.34 7.22
N THR A 130 13.62 0.64 6.71
CA THR A 130 13.08 1.88 6.16
C THR A 130 12.40 1.64 4.81
N LEU A 131 11.57 2.58 4.34
CA LEU A 131 10.94 2.50 3.01
C LEU A 131 11.98 2.30 1.90
N LYS A 132 13.10 3.03 1.98
CA LYS A 132 14.18 2.95 0.99
C LYS A 132 14.76 1.54 0.91
N GLU A 133 15.10 0.94 2.06
CA GLU A 133 15.66 -0.42 2.12
C GLU A 133 14.67 -1.47 1.62
N ALA A 134 13.39 -1.33 1.98
CA ALA A 134 12.35 -2.22 1.48
C ALA A 134 12.17 -2.12 -0.05
N MET A 135 12.24 -0.89 -0.59
CA MET A 135 12.15 -0.64 -2.04
C MET A 135 13.36 -1.19 -2.80
N GLU A 136 14.58 -1.00 -2.29
CA GLU A 136 15.80 -1.54 -2.89
C GLU A 136 15.74 -3.08 -2.96
N GLU A 137 15.32 -3.73 -1.87
CA GLU A 137 15.16 -5.19 -1.87
C GLU A 137 14.04 -5.64 -2.83
N TYR A 138 12.89 -4.95 -2.85
CA TYR A 138 11.80 -5.22 -3.78
C TYR A 138 12.26 -5.17 -5.25
N MET A 139 12.94 -4.09 -5.64
CA MET A 139 13.44 -3.92 -7.00
C MET A 139 14.48 -4.98 -7.37
N SER A 140 15.37 -5.35 -6.44
CA SER A 140 16.35 -6.43 -6.66
C SER A 140 15.66 -7.77 -6.95
N ARG A 141 14.59 -8.11 -6.22
CA ARG A 141 13.82 -9.35 -6.42
C ARG A 141 13.04 -9.37 -7.74
N LEU A 142 12.58 -8.22 -8.22
CA LEU A 142 11.97 -8.10 -9.55
C LEU A 142 13.00 -8.32 -10.65
N ALA A 143 14.17 -7.70 -10.57
CA ALA A 143 15.25 -7.86 -11.56
C ALA A 143 15.68 -9.33 -11.72
N VAL A 144 15.75 -10.08 -10.61
CA VAL A 144 16.08 -11.52 -10.61
C VAL A 144 14.99 -12.35 -11.31
N LYS A 145 13.70 -11.99 -11.20
CA LYS A 145 12.61 -12.66 -11.93
C LYS A 145 12.69 -12.45 -13.45
N HIS A 146 13.16 -11.29 -13.90
CA HIS A 146 13.29 -10.98 -15.33
C HIS A 146 14.51 -11.66 -15.98
N HIS A 147 15.58 -11.94 -15.23
CA HIS A 147 16.78 -12.64 -15.73
C HIS A 147 16.65 -14.17 -15.79
N ARG A 148 15.57 -14.74 -15.25
CA ARG A 148 15.30 -16.19 -15.24
C ARG A 148 14.22 -16.62 -16.25
N ARG A 149 13.87 -15.73 -17.20
CA ARG A 149 12.96 -16.03 -18.31
C ARG A 149 13.74 -16.17 -19.62
#